data_AF-A0A316G417-F1
#
_entry.id   AF-A0A316G417-F1
#
_cell.length_a   1.000
_cell.length_b   1.000
_cell.length_c   1.000
_cell.angle_alpha   90.00
_cell.angle_beta   90.00
_cell.angle_gamma   90.00
#
_symmetry.space_group_name_H-M   'P 1'
#
loop_
_entity.id
_entity.type
_entity.pdbx_description
1 polymer ?
#
loop_
_entity_poly.entity_id
_entity_poly.type
_entity_poly.pdbx_seq_one_letter_code
_entity_poly.pdbx_strand_id
1 'polypeptide(L)'
;MCTICSITSTFDPTRHPDSGPLSATIIETTDAADSIATVYSMQVGDVFSGNISFEGDRDWVAVTLEQGMTYSISVLGAASGNGTLVDPFLRVFDSNGDFVVLNDDGGTGRDSRLNFTATSSGVYFIEASAWEDDFIGTYQMAISAFDLGDAATLAELADYLTDGYWNDSGRLGRSFNTSLSNQITVNITGLTAEGQQLARWALEAWELVADIEFVETAGPAMITFIDDFSGAYASSTTQGTTILSSEVNISTQWLAQYGTSMDSYSFQTYMHEIGHALGLGHQGNYNGSASFGQDATFVNDSWQVSLMSYFSQTQNTFTNAAYGLTMTTMMADILAIQNLYGAPDASSATGGNTIWGANSTLSGFLGLYFDYLFGGTGGGNFVGEDTVFTIYDQGGIDTIDLSPLAGPIRLDLNPGTFSDIEGALGVLGIASGTVIENATGGSGNDTITGNDANNVLIGGAGFDSLMGGAGNDSIEGGQGGDMIDGGTGADRLFGNAGNDTIFGGQGGDRIDGGIGNDRLFGNAGNDTIFGGQGGDRIDGGIGADRLFGNAGSDTIFGGQGGDFIDGGIGNDRLFGNAGNDTIFGGQGGDFIDGGIGNDRLF
;
A
#
# COMPACT_ATOMS: atom_id res chain seq x y z
N MET A 1 30.99 -25.28 24.08
CA MET A 1 31.16 -24.44 22.88
C MET A 1 29.87 -24.52 22.09
N CYS A 2 29.05 -23.48 22.18
CA CYS A 2 27.86 -23.31 21.36
C CYS A 2 28.01 -21.93 20.70
N THR A 3 28.35 -21.96 19.42
CA THR A 3 28.82 -20.81 18.65
C THR A 3 27.64 -20.11 17.99
N ILE A 4 26.64 -19.67 18.78
CA ILE A 4 25.50 -18.83 18.34
C ILE A 4 24.96 -17.92 19.48
N CYS A 5 25.48 -17.98 20.72
CA CYS A 5 25.03 -17.10 21.82
C CYS A 5 25.98 -15.92 22.12
N SER A 6 26.67 -15.36 21.12
CA SER A 6 27.58 -14.21 21.33
C SER A 6 27.48 -13.14 20.24
N ILE A 7 26.26 -12.73 19.89
CA ILE A 7 26.01 -11.46 19.21
C ILE A 7 24.95 -10.69 20.02
N THR A 8 25.22 -10.47 21.30
CA THR A 8 24.67 -9.31 21.99
C THR A 8 25.48 -8.11 21.50
N SER A 9 24.96 -7.38 20.50
CA SER A 9 25.44 -6.04 20.25
C SER A 9 25.18 -5.24 21.52
N THR A 10 26.26 -4.84 22.19
CA THR A 10 26.23 -3.74 23.14
C THR A 10 25.52 -2.58 22.46
N PHE A 11 24.48 -2.08 23.14
CA PHE A 11 23.80 -0.82 22.82
C PHE A 11 24.84 0.18 22.31
N ASP A 12 24.70 0.61 21.06
CA ASP A 12 25.52 1.64 20.45
C ASP A 12 24.78 2.99 20.66
N PRO A 13 25.15 3.78 21.69
CA PRO A 13 24.52 5.06 21.96
C PRO A 13 24.84 6.13 20.89
N THR A 14 25.54 5.77 19.80
CA THR A 14 25.74 6.65 18.64
C THR A 14 24.81 6.33 17.47
N ARG A 15 24.04 5.23 17.55
CA ARG A 15 23.09 4.80 16.50
C ARG A 15 21.63 5.14 16.79
N HIS A 16 21.32 5.49 18.04
CA HIS A 16 20.19 6.33 18.37
C HIS A 16 20.75 7.70 18.74
N PRO A 17 20.67 8.71 17.88
CA PRO A 17 20.70 10.05 18.41
C PRO A 17 19.44 10.16 19.27
N ASP A 18 19.58 10.02 20.59
CA ASP A 18 18.69 10.66 21.56
C ASP A 18 18.88 12.19 21.46
N SER A 19 18.81 12.71 20.24
CA SER A 19 18.56 14.10 19.95
C SER A 19 17.15 14.16 19.37
N GLY A 20 16.17 13.80 20.20
CA GLY A 20 14.98 14.65 20.21
C GLY A 20 15.49 16.10 20.29
N PRO A 21 14.93 17.05 19.53
CA PRO A 21 15.43 18.40 19.48
C PRO A 21 15.67 18.87 20.92
N LEU A 22 16.89 19.33 21.21
CA LEU A 22 17.21 19.90 22.51
C LEU A 22 16.21 21.02 22.75
N SER A 23 15.16 20.76 23.52
CA SER A 23 14.10 21.72 23.76
C SER A 23 14.70 22.92 24.48
N ALA A 24 14.75 24.04 23.78
CA ALA A 24 15.15 25.32 24.33
C ALA A 24 13.92 26.05 24.85
N THR A 25 14.07 26.71 25.98
CA THR A 25 13.12 27.75 26.39
C THR A 25 13.64 29.08 25.87
N ILE A 26 12.95 29.63 24.86
CA ILE A 26 13.21 30.96 24.33
C ILE A 26 12.36 31.92 25.14
N ILE A 27 12.96 33.01 25.59
CA ILE A 27 12.26 34.03 26.38
C ILE A 27 12.28 35.31 25.58
N GLU A 28 11.11 35.91 25.43
CA GLU A 28 10.98 37.24 24.90
C GLU A 28 11.66 38.26 25.83
N THR A 29 12.60 39.03 25.28
CA THR A 29 13.36 40.06 26.00
C THR A 29 13.07 41.47 25.52
N THR A 30 12.50 41.57 24.33
CA THR A 30 12.04 42.76 23.62
C THR A 30 10.79 42.36 22.86
N ASP A 31 9.81 43.24 22.74
CA ASP A 31 8.56 43.02 21.99
C ASP A 31 8.81 42.29 20.67
N ALA A 32 8.16 41.14 20.47
CA ALA A 32 8.14 40.47 19.19
C ALA A 32 7.35 41.32 18.18
N ALA A 33 7.84 41.40 16.95
CA ALA A 33 7.13 42.15 15.92
C ALA A 33 5.90 41.36 15.45
N ASP A 34 4.82 42.06 15.11
CA ASP A 34 3.59 41.52 14.52
C ASP A 34 3.72 41.28 12.99
N SER A 35 4.92 40.89 12.53
CA SER A 35 5.23 40.73 11.11
C SER A 35 6.43 39.82 10.87
N ILE A 36 6.72 39.53 9.59
CA ILE A 36 7.90 38.79 9.15
C ILE A 36 9.25 39.41 9.57
N ALA A 37 9.23 40.63 10.13
CA ALA A 37 10.41 41.29 10.69
C ALA A 37 10.76 40.81 12.12
N THR A 38 9.98 39.90 12.71
CA THR A 38 10.29 39.33 14.03
C THR A 38 11.70 38.74 14.06
N VAL A 39 12.40 38.98 15.17
CA VAL A 39 13.73 38.43 15.43
C VAL A 39 13.65 37.11 16.20
N TYR A 40 12.46 36.72 16.65
CA TYR A 40 12.24 35.50 17.40
C TYR A 40 11.99 34.34 16.44
N SER A 41 12.77 33.29 16.66
CA SER A 41 12.59 32.02 15.95
C SER A 41 12.74 30.88 16.94
N MET A 42 11.96 29.83 16.74
CA MET A 42 11.99 28.60 17.53
C MET A 42 12.07 27.38 16.62
N GLN A 43 12.59 26.28 17.14
CA GLN A 43 12.52 24.98 16.50
C GLN A 43 11.28 24.22 16.99
N VAL A 44 10.84 23.24 16.19
CA VAL A 44 9.85 22.27 16.65
C VAL A 44 10.42 21.52 17.86
N GLY A 45 9.67 21.47 18.95
CA GLY A 45 10.09 20.95 20.26
C GLY A 45 10.56 22.02 21.26
N ASP A 46 10.77 23.27 20.84
CA ASP A 46 11.07 24.39 21.74
C ASP A 46 9.81 24.92 22.44
N VAL A 47 10.02 25.71 23.50
CA VAL A 47 8.98 26.52 24.14
C VAL A 47 9.39 27.99 24.08
N PHE A 48 8.52 28.83 23.54
CA PHE A 48 8.69 30.28 23.57
C PHE A 48 7.84 30.88 24.70
N SER A 49 8.44 31.65 25.60
CA SER A 49 7.74 32.37 26.67
C SER A 49 7.68 33.85 26.30
N GLY A 50 6.48 34.35 26.02
CA GLY A 50 6.23 35.73 25.61
C GLY A 50 5.33 36.49 26.58
N ASN A 51 5.12 37.76 26.30
CA ASN A 51 4.28 38.65 27.06
C ASN A 51 3.58 39.68 26.17
N ILE A 52 2.26 39.51 26.03
CA ILE A 52 1.38 40.52 25.45
C ILE A 52 1.38 41.73 26.39
N SER A 53 2.11 42.77 26.00
CA SER A 53 2.57 43.88 26.84
C SER A 53 1.56 45.04 26.94
N PHE A 54 0.66 45.16 25.96
CA PHE A 54 -0.45 46.13 25.93
C PHE A 54 -1.64 45.58 25.12
N GLU A 55 -2.83 46.15 25.29
CA GLU A 55 -4.01 45.78 24.48
C GLU A 55 -3.74 46.09 23.00
N GLY A 56 -3.98 45.13 22.10
CA GLY A 56 -3.59 45.24 20.69
C GLY A 56 -2.23 44.63 20.34
N ASP A 57 -1.47 44.14 21.32
CA ASP A 57 -0.15 43.55 21.09
C ASP A 57 -0.22 42.12 20.52
N ARG A 58 0.70 41.82 19.60
CA ARG A 58 0.73 40.58 18.83
C ARG A 58 2.16 40.16 18.53
N ASP A 59 2.49 38.97 18.99
CA ASP A 59 3.85 38.46 18.91
C ASP A 59 3.97 37.40 17.82
N TRP A 60 4.80 37.64 16.81
CA TRP A 60 5.12 36.59 15.83
C TRP A 60 6.42 35.88 16.20
N VAL A 61 6.39 34.54 16.14
CA VAL A 61 7.55 33.67 16.31
C VAL A 61 7.72 32.83 15.05
N ALA A 62 8.91 32.90 14.43
CA ALA A 62 9.22 32.13 13.23
C ALA A 62 9.55 30.68 13.57
N VAL A 63 9.05 29.73 12.77
CA VAL A 63 9.33 28.29 12.88
C VAL A 63 9.53 27.70 11.49
N THR A 64 10.48 26.78 11.32
CA THR A 64 10.63 26.03 10.06
C THR A 64 9.82 24.75 10.12
N LEU A 65 8.91 24.55 9.18
CA LEU A 65 8.04 23.38 9.07
C LEU A 65 8.29 22.66 7.74
N GLU A 66 8.04 21.35 7.72
CA GLU A 66 8.25 20.47 6.57
C GLU A 66 6.91 20.15 5.91
N GLN A 67 6.87 20.20 4.58
CA GLN A 67 5.68 19.90 3.78
C GLN A 67 5.11 18.52 4.14
N GLY A 68 3.80 18.44 4.34
CA GLY A 68 3.08 17.21 4.64
C GLY A 68 3.10 16.79 6.11
N MET A 69 3.98 17.37 6.93
CA MET A 69 4.02 17.11 8.37
C MET A 69 2.92 17.88 9.10
N THR A 70 2.27 17.21 10.06
CA THR A 70 1.30 17.82 10.96
C THR A 70 1.96 18.21 12.28
N TYR A 71 1.67 19.42 12.73
CA TYR A 71 2.21 19.99 13.96
C TYR A 71 1.06 20.37 14.90
N SER A 72 1.21 20.05 16.18
CA SER A 72 0.37 20.60 17.25
C SER A 72 1.02 21.89 17.75
N ILE A 73 0.33 23.01 17.57
CA ILE A 73 0.73 24.35 17.97
C ILE A 73 -0.15 24.77 19.14
N SER A 74 0.45 25.29 20.21
CA SER A 74 -0.31 25.75 21.38
C SER A 74 0.20 27.08 21.89
N VAL A 75 -0.72 27.93 22.36
CA VAL A 75 -0.45 29.16 23.12
C VAL A 75 -1.17 29.04 24.45
N LEU A 76 -0.39 28.85 25.51
CA LEU A 76 -0.84 28.52 26.85
C LEU A 76 -0.74 29.75 27.75
N GLY A 77 -1.84 30.10 28.43
CA GLY A 77 -1.96 31.25 29.29
C GLY A 77 -2.37 30.87 30.73
N ALA A 78 -3.29 31.63 31.29
CA ALA A 78 -3.74 31.49 32.67
C ALA A 78 -4.47 30.17 32.94
N ALA A 79 -5.15 29.60 31.94
CA ALA A 79 -5.98 28.40 32.09
C ALA A 79 -5.16 27.16 32.48
N SER A 80 -3.99 26.96 31.85
CA SER A 80 -3.05 25.89 32.24
C SER A 80 -2.04 26.29 33.31
N GLY A 81 -2.02 27.56 33.73
CA GLY A 81 -1.04 28.09 34.68
C GLY A 81 0.36 28.31 34.08
N ASN A 82 0.48 28.30 32.74
CA ASN A 82 1.74 28.55 32.02
C ASN A 82 1.89 30.01 31.58
N GLY A 83 1.07 30.89 32.13
CA GLY A 83 1.09 32.32 31.87
C GLY A 83 0.04 33.05 32.69
N THR A 84 -0.12 34.34 32.42
CA THR A 84 -1.20 35.17 33.00
C THR A 84 -2.18 35.67 31.96
N LEU A 85 -1.95 35.41 30.67
CA LEU A 85 -2.85 35.76 29.59
C LEU A 85 -4.16 34.98 29.71
N VAL A 86 -5.28 35.66 29.89
CA VAL A 86 -6.56 35.02 30.25
C VAL A 86 -7.22 34.34 29.05
N ASP A 87 -7.05 34.89 27.85
CA ASP A 87 -7.75 34.41 26.65
C ASP A 87 -6.80 34.41 25.44
N PRO A 88 -5.82 33.48 25.41
CA PRO A 88 -4.85 33.40 24.34
C PRO A 88 -5.52 33.09 23.00
N PHE A 89 -5.03 33.72 21.95
CA PHE A 89 -5.48 33.57 20.57
C PHE A 89 -4.30 33.20 19.67
N LEU A 90 -4.51 32.25 18.76
CA LEU A 90 -3.45 31.69 17.92
C LEU A 90 -3.77 31.88 16.43
N ARG A 91 -2.81 32.41 15.66
CA ARG A 91 -2.84 32.45 14.19
C ARG A 91 -1.55 31.87 13.58
N VAL A 92 -1.66 31.37 12.36
CA VAL A 92 -0.54 30.88 11.54
C VAL A 92 -0.49 31.66 10.24
N PHE A 93 0.71 32.10 9.87
CA PHE A 93 1.01 32.81 8.62
C PHE A 93 2.11 32.08 7.84
N ASP A 94 2.06 32.17 6.52
CA ASP A 94 3.04 31.54 5.63
C ASP A 94 4.36 32.35 5.54
N SER A 95 5.29 31.91 4.71
CA SER A 95 6.59 32.56 4.53
C SER A 95 6.54 33.98 3.98
N ASN A 96 5.42 34.38 3.34
CA ASN A 96 5.20 35.73 2.84
C ASN A 96 4.52 36.63 3.88
N GLY A 97 4.09 36.06 5.00
CA GLY A 97 3.27 36.74 6.01
C GLY A 97 1.78 36.76 5.67
N ASP A 98 1.33 35.92 4.73
CA ASP A 98 -0.08 35.80 4.39
C ASP A 98 -0.78 34.89 5.41
N PHE A 99 -2.00 35.26 5.81
CA PHE A 99 -2.80 34.51 6.79
C PHE A 99 -3.16 33.12 6.25
N VAL A 100 -2.97 32.09 7.08
CA VAL A 100 -3.28 30.69 6.74
C VAL A 100 -4.48 30.19 7.54
N VAL A 101 -4.36 30.18 8.87
CA VAL A 101 -5.37 29.59 9.77
C VAL A 101 -5.30 30.21 11.16
N LEU A 102 -6.39 30.12 11.92
CA LEU A 102 -6.46 30.52 13.33
C LEU A 102 -7.19 29.47 14.15
N ASN A 103 -6.97 29.48 15.46
CA ASN A 103 -7.86 28.84 16.43
C ASN A 103 -7.91 29.67 17.70
N ASP A 104 -9.11 29.75 18.29
CA ASP A 104 -9.48 30.58 19.43
C ASP A 104 -10.07 29.81 20.60
N ASP A 105 -9.91 28.47 20.61
CA ASP A 105 -10.32 27.52 21.66
C ASP A 105 -11.81 27.48 22.09
N GLY A 106 -12.65 28.29 21.46
CA GLY A 106 -14.10 28.27 21.58
C GLY A 106 -14.69 28.82 22.88
N GLY A 107 -13.94 29.60 23.69
CA GLY A 107 -14.56 30.43 24.73
C GLY A 107 -13.63 30.95 25.83
N THR A 108 -14.03 32.07 26.45
CA THR A 108 -13.21 32.83 27.39
C THR A 108 -12.54 31.98 28.49
N GLY A 109 -11.23 32.14 28.65
CA GLY A 109 -10.49 31.54 29.76
C GLY A 109 -9.90 30.16 29.50
N ARG A 110 -9.65 29.83 28.23
CA ARG A 110 -9.02 28.57 27.78
C ARG A 110 -7.65 28.85 27.18
N ASP A 111 -6.95 27.80 26.77
CA ASP A 111 -5.68 27.93 26.03
C ASP A 111 -5.93 27.61 24.56
N SER A 112 -5.28 28.35 23.67
CA SER A 112 -5.37 28.11 22.23
C SER A 112 -4.50 26.93 21.79
N ARG A 113 -5.08 26.03 20.99
CA ARG A 113 -4.38 24.89 20.36
C ARG A 113 -4.85 24.68 18.94
N LEU A 114 -3.94 24.42 18.00
CA LEU A 114 -4.25 24.18 16.60
C LEU A 114 -3.38 23.05 16.08
N ASN A 115 -3.99 22.12 15.34
CA ASN A 115 -3.23 21.20 14.50
C ASN A 115 -3.10 21.77 13.10
N PHE A 116 -1.87 21.85 12.60
CA PHE A 116 -1.53 22.48 11.34
C PHE A 116 -0.67 21.55 10.49
N THR A 117 -1.14 21.18 9.30
CA THR A 117 -0.35 20.46 8.30
C THR A 117 0.29 21.47 7.35
N ALA A 118 1.61 21.49 7.29
CA ALA A 118 2.31 22.44 6.42
C ALA A 118 2.13 22.06 4.94
N THR A 119 1.65 23.01 4.14
CA THR A 119 1.40 22.83 2.69
C THR A 119 2.67 22.99 1.85
N SER A 120 3.74 23.52 2.43
CA SER A 120 5.05 23.72 1.79
C SER A 120 6.16 23.69 2.84
N SER A 121 7.34 23.19 2.50
CA SER A 121 8.49 23.26 3.40
C SER A 121 9.02 24.69 3.45
N GLY A 122 9.19 25.26 4.64
CA GLY A 122 9.66 26.64 4.78
C GLY A 122 9.40 27.24 6.15
N VAL A 123 9.66 28.55 6.25
CA VAL A 123 9.39 29.32 7.47
C VAL A 123 7.92 29.70 7.50
N TYR A 124 7.27 29.39 8.62
CA TYR A 124 5.95 29.88 9.00
C TYR A 124 6.09 30.80 10.20
N PHE A 125 5.09 31.65 10.43
CA PHE A 125 5.04 32.53 11.60
C PHE A 125 3.82 32.19 12.44
N ILE A 126 4.07 31.93 13.71
CA ILE A 126 3.02 31.66 14.69
C ILE A 126 2.80 32.94 15.47
N GLU A 127 1.58 33.45 15.43
CA GLU A 127 1.18 34.63 16.18
C GLU A 127 0.46 34.23 17.47
N ALA A 128 0.91 34.78 18.59
CA ALA A 128 0.18 34.79 19.84
C ALA A 128 -0.42 36.18 20.08
N SER A 129 -1.72 36.24 20.42
CA SER A 129 -2.40 37.46 20.84
C SER A 129 -3.47 37.14 21.90
N ALA A 130 -4.28 38.14 22.28
CA ALA A 130 -5.50 37.92 23.06
C ALA A 130 -6.74 37.87 22.16
N TRP A 131 -7.82 37.21 22.59
CA TRP A 131 -9.14 37.35 21.96
C TRP A 131 -9.59 38.82 21.99
N GLU A 132 -10.11 39.31 20.86
CA GLU A 132 -10.46 40.72 20.61
C GLU A 132 -9.32 41.74 20.88
N ASP A 133 -8.09 41.25 21.10
CA ASP A 133 -6.93 42.01 21.53
C ASP A 133 -7.11 42.77 22.88
N ASP A 134 -8.06 42.32 23.72
CA ASP A 134 -8.53 43.02 24.94
C ASP A 134 -7.80 42.61 26.24
N PHE A 135 -6.88 41.64 26.17
CA PHE A 135 -6.18 41.12 27.35
C PHE A 135 -4.67 41.23 27.20
N ILE A 136 -4.00 41.35 28.33
CA ILE A 136 -2.54 41.38 28.45
C ILE A 136 -2.07 40.28 29.39
N GLY A 137 -0.82 39.85 29.26
CA GLY A 137 -0.21 38.89 30.16
C GLY A 137 0.81 38.00 29.48
N THR A 138 1.47 37.18 30.30
CA THR A 138 2.46 36.22 29.80
C THR A 138 1.79 34.98 29.24
N TYR A 139 2.45 34.34 28.28
CA TYR A 139 2.03 33.08 27.69
C TYR A 139 3.24 32.19 27.37
N GLN A 140 2.98 30.91 27.10
CA GLN A 140 3.93 29.97 26.54
C GLN A 140 3.42 29.41 25.23
N MET A 141 4.19 29.59 24.16
CA MET A 141 3.97 28.97 22.87
C MET A 141 4.81 27.70 22.75
N ALA A 142 4.22 26.63 22.27
CA ALA A 142 4.92 25.37 22.00
C ALA A 142 4.44 24.78 20.67
N ILE A 143 5.37 24.17 19.94
CA ILE A 143 5.12 23.52 18.65
C ILE A 143 5.74 22.13 18.74
N SER A 144 4.94 21.08 18.57
CA SER A 144 5.42 19.70 18.52
C SER A 144 5.00 19.06 17.22
N ALA A 145 5.90 18.32 16.58
CA ALA A 145 5.50 17.41 15.50
C ALA A 145 4.52 16.39 16.08
N PHE A 146 3.45 16.11 15.36
CA PHE A 146 2.58 15.00 15.69
C PHE A 146 3.31 13.71 15.30
N ASP A 147 3.87 13.03 16.29
CA ASP A 147 4.64 11.79 16.12
C ASP A 147 3.84 10.62 16.70
N LEU A 148 3.23 9.82 15.82
CA LEU A 148 2.55 8.58 16.16
C LEU A 148 3.52 7.37 16.18
N GLY A 149 4.83 7.58 16.05
CA GLY A 149 5.84 6.53 15.94
C GLY A 149 5.98 5.96 14.52
N ASP A 150 6.54 4.76 14.41
CA ASP A 150 6.61 4.05 13.13
C ASP A 150 5.23 3.48 12.73
N ALA A 151 5.06 3.19 11.43
CA ALA A 151 3.87 2.51 10.94
C ALA A 151 3.70 1.14 11.63
N ALA A 152 2.49 0.85 12.10
CA ALA A 152 2.18 -0.43 12.71
C ALA A 152 2.17 -1.55 11.67
N THR A 153 2.59 -2.74 12.08
CA THR A 153 2.49 -3.95 11.25
C THR A 153 1.03 -4.35 11.05
N LEU A 154 0.73 -5.10 9.98
CA LEU A 154 -0.63 -5.62 9.74
C LEU A 154 -1.15 -6.45 10.92
N ALA A 155 -0.27 -7.19 11.61
CA ALA A 155 -0.64 -7.96 12.80
C ALA A 155 -1.03 -7.08 13.98
N GLU A 156 -0.29 -6.00 14.24
CA GLU A 156 -0.64 -5.03 15.29
C GLU A 156 -1.95 -4.30 14.98
N LEU A 157 -2.15 -3.93 13.72
CA LEU A 157 -3.42 -3.33 13.28
C LEU A 157 -4.59 -4.29 13.49
N ALA A 158 -4.43 -5.56 13.08
CA ALA A 158 -5.44 -6.60 13.22
C ALA A 158 -5.77 -6.91 14.70
N ASP A 159 -4.75 -7.04 15.55
CA ASP A 159 -4.92 -7.24 17.00
C ASP A 159 -5.65 -6.05 17.64
N TYR A 160 -5.40 -4.83 17.15
CA TYR A 160 -6.12 -3.65 17.63
C TYR A 160 -7.61 -3.69 17.23
N LEU A 161 -7.93 -4.13 16.02
CA LEU A 161 -9.31 -4.31 15.56
C LEU A 161 -10.07 -5.37 16.37
N THR A 162 -9.43 -6.48 16.76
CA THR A 162 -10.10 -7.56 17.50
C THR A 162 -10.17 -7.34 19.01
N ASP A 163 -9.17 -6.67 19.60
CA ASP A 163 -9.02 -6.54 21.05
C ASP A 163 -8.71 -5.11 21.50
N GLY A 164 -7.79 -4.41 20.83
CA GLY A 164 -7.31 -3.08 21.25
C GLY A 164 -8.43 -2.05 21.41
N TYR A 165 -9.22 -1.84 20.36
CA TYR A 165 -10.36 -0.93 20.38
C TYR A 165 -11.36 -1.24 21.50
N TRP A 166 -11.65 -2.52 21.71
CA TRP A 166 -12.58 -2.93 22.75
C TRP A 166 -12.02 -2.69 24.15
N ASN A 167 -10.74 -2.98 24.36
CA ASN A 167 -10.08 -2.72 25.63
C ASN A 167 -10.07 -1.21 25.96
N ASP A 168 -9.81 -0.36 24.98
CA ASP A 168 -9.82 1.10 25.13
C ASP A 168 -11.22 1.65 25.47
N SER A 169 -12.27 0.96 25.00
CA SER A 169 -13.66 1.26 25.36
C SER A 169 -14.13 0.54 26.65
N GLY A 170 -13.22 -0.12 27.38
CA GLY A 170 -13.50 -0.81 28.64
C GLY A 170 -14.31 -2.11 28.47
N ARG A 171 -14.25 -2.72 27.29
CA ARG A 171 -14.97 -3.94 26.90
C ARG A 171 -13.97 -5.03 26.52
N LEU A 172 -14.43 -6.27 26.42
CA LEU A 172 -13.61 -7.39 25.91
C LEU A 172 -13.77 -7.51 24.40
N GLY A 173 -12.74 -8.03 23.73
CA GLY A 173 -12.84 -8.58 22.38
C GLY A 173 -13.97 -9.59 22.27
N ARG A 174 -14.62 -9.65 21.09
CA ARG A 174 -15.90 -10.37 20.93
C ARG A 174 -16.04 -11.01 19.55
N SER A 175 -16.71 -12.15 19.48
CA SER A 175 -17.07 -12.81 18.23
C SER A 175 -18.29 -13.73 18.39
N PHE A 176 -18.91 -14.13 17.28
CA PHE A 176 -19.87 -15.23 17.30
C PHE A 176 -19.16 -16.56 17.56
N ASN A 177 -19.85 -17.49 18.22
CA ASN A 177 -19.31 -18.83 18.42
C ASN A 177 -19.57 -19.71 17.18
N THR A 178 -18.54 -19.85 16.34
CA THR A 178 -18.58 -20.68 15.12
C THR A 178 -18.04 -22.11 15.32
N SER A 179 -17.69 -22.51 16.54
CA SER A 179 -17.02 -23.80 16.80
C SER A 179 -17.80 -25.06 16.41
N LEU A 180 -19.13 -24.96 16.25
CA LEU A 180 -19.99 -26.07 15.81
C LEU A 180 -20.50 -25.90 14.37
N SER A 181 -20.49 -24.67 13.85
CA SER A 181 -21.05 -24.27 12.57
C SER A 181 -20.53 -22.88 12.24
N ASN A 182 -19.99 -22.69 11.04
CA ASN A 182 -19.58 -21.40 10.51
C ASN A 182 -20.77 -20.53 10.04
N GLN A 183 -21.99 -21.09 10.04
CA GLN A 183 -23.18 -20.34 9.64
C GLN A 183 -23.59 -19.22 10.61
N ILE A 184 -23.80 -18.02 10.06
CA ILE A 184 -24.36 -16.85 10.75
C ILE A 184 -25.66 -16.45 10.06
N THR A 185 -26.79 -16.55 10.78
CA THR A 185 -28.09 -16.18 10.20
C THR A 185 -28.26 -14.66 10.14
N VAL A 186 -28.74 -14.15 9.01
CA VAL A 186 -28.97 -12.72 8.77
C VAL A 186 -30.42 -12.45 8.38
N ASN A 187 -31.01 -11.37 8.90
CA ASN A 187 -32.32 -10.90 8.47
C ASN A 187 -32.22 -9.49 7.90
N ILE A 188 -32.35 -9.39 6.59
CA ILE A 188 -32.30 -8.13 5.83
C ILE A 188 -33.67 -7.60 5.41
N THR A 189 -34.76 -8.23 5.87
CA THR A 189 -36.13 -7.84 5.48
C THR A 189 -36.54 -6.46 6.01
N GLY A 190 -35.80 -5.92 6.99
CA GLY A 190 -35.96 -4.56 7.49
C GLY A 190 -35.42 -3.47 6.57
N LEU A 191 -34.69 -3.83 5.51
CA LEU A 191 -34.09 -2.88 4.56
C LEU A 191 -34.95 -2.65 3.32
N THR A 192 -34.81 -1.48 2.70
CA THR A 192 -35.19 -1.20 1.30
C THR A 192 -34.58 -2.20 0.32
N ALA A 193 -35.13 -2.31 -0.90
CA ALA A 193 -34.66 -3.27 -1.90
C ALA A 193 -33.19 -2.99 -2.30
N GLU A 194 -32.84 -1.71 -2.44
CA GLU A 194 -31.48 -1.25 -2.71
C GLU A 194 -30.55 -1.57 -1.53
N GLY A 195 -30.98 -1.30 -0.30
CA GLY A 195 -30.22 -1.66 0.92
C GLY A 195 -29.97 -3.16 1.05
N GLN A 196 -30.97 -3.99 0.74
CA GLN A 196 -30.80 -5.45 0.73
C GLN A 196 -29.75 -5.91 -0.28
N GLN A 197 -29.68 -5.27 -1.45
CA GLN A 197 -28.69 -5.64 -2.45
C GLN A 197 -27.26 -5.26 -2.02
N LEU A 198 -27.08 -4.06 -1.46
CA LEU A 198 -25.80 -3.64 -0.88
C LEU A 198 -25.36 -4.56 0.27
N ALA A 199 -26.29 -4.93 1.15
CA ALA A 199 -26.02 -5.84 2.26
C ALA A 199 -25.54 -7.21 1.75
N ARG A 200 -26.18 -7.77 0.71
CA ARG A 200 -25.75 -9.06 0.12
C ARG A 200 -24.32 -9.01 -0.42
N TRP A 201 -23.99 -8.00 -1.22
CA TRP A 201 -22.63 -7.84 -1.72
C TRP A 201 -21.61 -7.66 -0.59
N ALA A 202 -21.98 -6.92 0.46
CA ALA A 202 -21.09 -6.70 1.60
C ALA A 202 -20.91 -7.98 2.46
N LEU A 203 -21.95 -8.81 2.57
CA LEU A 203 -21.86 -10.13 3.20
C LEU A 203 -20.94 -11.07 2.39
N GLU A 204 -21.08 -11.11 1.07
CA GLU A 204 -20.20 -11.87 0.17
C GLU A 204 -18.73 -11.45 0.32
N ALA A 205 -18.46 -10.15 0.50
CA ALA A 205 -17.10 -9.65 0.71
C ALA A 205 -16.43 -10.19 1.99
N TRP A 206 -17.21 -10.42 3.06
CA TRP A 206 -16.70 -11.04 4.29
C TRP A 206 -16.58 -12.57 4.19
N GLU A 207 -17.49 -13.25 3.49
CA GLU A 207 -17.39 -14.70 3.22
C GLU A 207 -16.17 -15.07 2.38
N LEU A 208 -15.75 -14.17 1.49
CA LEU A 208 -14.56 -14.35 0.67
C LEU A 208 -13.29 -14.57 1.49
N VAL A 209 -13.22 -13.99 2.70
CA VAL A 209 -11.99 -13.84 3.47
C VAL A 209 -12.01 -14.51 4.85
N ALA A 210 -13.16 -15.04 5.29
CA ALA A 210 -13.32 -15.71 6.58
C ALA A 210 -14.11 -17.03 6.45
N ASP A 211 -13.84 -17.99 7.35
CA ASP A 211 -14.64 -19.23 7.48
C ASP A 211 -15.99 -18.93 8.16
N ILE A 212 -16.86 -18.27 7.41
CA ILE A 212 -18.24 -17.93 7.77
C ILE A 212 -19.16 -18.14 6.56
N GLU A 213 -20.41 -18.51 6.82
CA GLU A 213 -21.47 -18.63 5.80
C GLU A 213 -22.70 -17.85 6.28
N PHE A 214 -23.08 -16.80 5.58
CA PHE A 214 -24.27 -16.03 5.89
C PHE A 214 -25.53 -16.70 5.33
N VAL A 215 -26.51 -16.91 6.21
CA VAL A 215 -27.77 -17.56 5.84
C VAL A 215 -28.92 -16.59 6.02
N GLU A 216 -29.47 -16.10 4.91
CA GLU A 216 -30.66 -15.23 4.92
C GLU A 216 -31.88 -15.94 5.52
N THR A 217 -32.58 -15.24 6.42
CA THR A 217 -33.83 -15.68 7.04
C THR A 217 -34.82 -14.52 7.15
N ALA A 218 -36.12 -14.83 7.11
CA ALA A 218 -37.19 -13.87 7.36
C ALA A 218 -37.61 -13.79 8.84
N GLY A 219 -37.02 -14.62 9.71
CA GLY A 219 -37.33 -14.72 11.13
C GLY A 219 -36.25 -14.13 12.05
N PRO A 220 -36.20 -14.52 13.33
CA PRO A 220 -35.09 -14.20 14.21
C PRO A 220 -33.76 -14.63 13.58
N ALA A 221 -32.77 -13.75 13.65
CA ALA A 221 -31.44 -13.94 13.08
C ALA A 221 -30.36 -13.52 14.09
N MET A 222 -29.14 -14.00 13.86
CA MET A 222 -27.98 -13.58 14.64
C MET A 222 -27.60 -12.13 14.32
N ILE A 223 -27.74 -11.70 13.06
CA ILE A 223 -27.61 -10.31 12.65
C ILE A 223 -28.93 -9.83 12.05
N THR A 224 -29.47 -8.72 12.54
CA THR A 224 -30.68 -8.09 11.97
C THR A 224 -30.32 -6.73 11.38
N PHE A 225 -30.82 -6.44 10.19
CA PHE A 225 -30.59 -5.18 9.50
C PHE A 225 -31.85 -4.30 9.47
N ILE A 226 -31.67 -3.01 9.72
CA ILE A 226 -32.71 -1.98 9.73
C ILE A 226 -32.21 -0.69 9.05
N ASP A 227 -33.13 0.17 8.62
CA ASP A 227 -32.80 1.44 7.93
C ASP A 227 -33.65 2.64 8.38
N ASP A 228 -34.34 2.52 9.52
CA ASP A 228 -35.30 3.50 10.04
C ASP A 228 -34.70 4.51 11.03
N PHE A 229 -33.45 4.32 11.47
CA PHE A 229 -32.74 5.26 12.35
C PHE A 229 -31.67 6.05 11.61
N SER A 230 -31.44 7.29 12.01
CA SER A 230 -30.45 8.18 11.38
C SER A 230 -29.03 7.66 11.54
N GLY A 231 -28.22 7.85 10.49
CA GLY A 231 -26.80 7.48 10.46
C GLY A 231 -26.57 6.02 10.07
N ALA A 232 -25.36 5.55 10.36
CA ALA A 232 -24.94 4.17 10.26
C ALA A 232 -24.33 3.74 11.59
N TYR A 233 -24.66 2.54 12.06
CA TYR A 233 -24.07 1.94 13.26
C TYR A 233 -24.38 0.45 13.34
N ALA A 234 -23.54 -0.27 14.07
CA ALA A 234 -23.82 -1.62 14.53
C ALA A 234 -23.79 -1.69 16.06
N SER A 235 -24.61 -2.57 16.62
CA SER A 235 -24.62 -2.85 18.05
C SER A 235 -24.76 -4.34 18.31
N SER A 236 -24.14 -4.83 19.39
CA SER A 236 -24.15 -6.25 19.73
C SER A 236 -24.55 -6.48 21.17
N THR A 237 -25.38 -7.49 21.38
CA THR A 237 -25.62 -8.08 22.70
C THR A 237 -24.59 -9.19 22.93
N THR A 238 -23.82 -9.10 24.03
CA THR A 238 -22.76 -10.06 24.34
C THR A 238 -22.94 -10.74 25.69
N GLN A 239 -22.35 -11.93 25.82
CA GLN A 239 -22.12 -12.61 27.09
C GLN A 239 -20.63 -12.97 27.20
N GLY A 240 -19.89 -12.20 27.99
CA GLY A 240 -18.43 -12.29 27.99
C GLY A 240 -17.87 -11.88 26.63
N THR A 241 -17.06 -12.74 26.03
CA THR A 241 -16.48 -12.55 24.68
C THR A 241 -17.37 -13.08 23.56
N THR A 242 -18.54 -13.64 23.86
CA THR A 242 -19.43 -14.20 22.84
C THR A 242 -20.52 -13.19 22.45
N ILE A 243 -20.65 -12.91 21.15
CA ILE A 243 -21.78 -12.20 20.56
C ILE A 243 -22.97 -13.16 20.51
N LEU A 244 -24.11 -12.70 21.07
CA LEU A 244 -25.38 -13.43 21.03
C LEU A 244 -26.25 -12.97 19.87
N SER A 245 -26.23 -11.67 19.58
CA SER A 245 -26.92 -11.05 18.45
C SER A 245 -26.31 -9.70 18.13
N SER A 246 -26.40 -9.29 16.87
CA SER A 246 -26.04 -7.96 16.40
C SER A 246 -27.19 -7.31 15.61
N GLU A 247 -27.26 -5.99 15.65
CA GLU A 247 -28.15 -5.15 14.85
C GLU A 247 -27.32 -4.17 14.05
N VAL A 248 -27.57 -4.07 12.74
CA VAL A 248 -26.91 -3.15 11.82
C VAL A 248 -27.95 -2.18 11.29
N ASN A 249 -27.74 -0.88 11.50
CA ASN A 249 -28.58 0.17 10.96
C ASN A 249 -27.82 0.99 9.92
N ILE A 250 -28.38 1.14 8.72
CA ILE A 250 -27.90 2.10 7.71
C ILE A 250 -29.10 2.81 7.12
N SER A 251 -29.26 4.08 7.47
CA SER A 251 -30.49 4.82 7.20
C SER A 251 -30.78 5.00 5.71
N THR A 252 -32.07 5.07 5.32
CA THR A 252 -32.43 5.43 3.94
C THR A 252 -31.93 6.82 3.53
N GLN A 253 -31.73 7.74 4.48
CA GLN A 253 -31.14 9.07 4.23
C GLN A 253 -29.65 8.97 3.88
N TRP A 254 -28.94 8.01 4.49
CA TRP A 254 -27.55 7.70 4.18
C TRP A 254 -27.43 7.23 2.73
N LEU A 255 -28.28 6.27 2.32
CA LEU A 255 -28.31 5.79 0.93
C LEU A 255 -28.64 6.90 -0.07
N ALA A 256 -29.57 7.79 0.29
CA ALA A 256 -29.92 8.93 -0.55
C ALA A 256 -28.76 9.94 -0.70
N GLN A 257 -27.89 10.06 0.31
CA GLN A 257 -26.73 10.96 0.30
C GLN A 257 -25.51 10.35 -0.39
N TYR A 258 -25.25 9.06 -0.15
CA TYR A 258 -23.99 8.42 -0.49
C TYR A 258 -24.08 7.40 -1.63
N GLY A 259 -25.27 7.20 -2.20
CA GLY A 259 -25.50 6.36 -3.36
C GLY A 259 -25.95 4.94 -3.01
N THR A 260 -26.31 4.19 -4.05
CA THR A 260 -26.78 2.80 -3.96
C THR A 260 -26.10 1.86 -4.96
N SER A 261 -25.07 2.35 -5.65
CA SER A 261 -24.20 1.55 -6.51
C SER A 261 -23.18 0.78 -5.68
N MET A 262 -22.53 -0.22 -6.28
CA MET A 262 -21.52 -1.01 -5.60
C MET A 262 -20.24 -0.20 -5.33
N ASP A 263 -19.91 0.76 -6.19
CA ASP A 263 -18.83 1.76 -6.00
C ASP A 263 -19.30 2.97 -5.18
N SER A 264 -20.26 2.79 -4.27
CA SER A 264 -20.77 3.90 -3.43
C SER A 264 -20.22 3.83 -2.01
N TYR A 265 -20.14 4.98 -1.34
CA TYR A 265 -19.75 5.00 0.08
C TYR A 265 -20.76 4.26 0.97
N SER A 266 -22.03 4.14 0.53
CA SER A 266 -23.01 3.27 1.19
C SER A 266 -22.62 1.80 1.17
N PHE A 267 -22.06 1.29 0.06
CA PHE A 267 -21.57 -0.08 -0.02
C PHE A 267 -20.43 -0.33 0.99
N GLN A 268 -19.44 0.56 0.99
CA GLN A 268 -18.36 0.56 1.98
C GLN A 268 -18.88 0.63 3.43
N THR A 269 -19.94 1.42 3.67
CA THR A 269 -20.60 1.50 4.97
C THR A 269 -21.23 0.16 5.38
N TYR A 270 -21.89 -0.55 4.47
CA TYR A 270 -22.39 -1.90 4.76
C TYR A 270 -21.27 -2.86 5.17
N MET A 271 -20.14 -2.86 4.44
CA MET A 271 -18.99 -3.69 4.82
C MET A 271 -18.46 -3.32 6.21
N HIS A 272 -18.34 -2.02 6.51
CA HIS A 272 -17.89 -1.49 7.79
C HIS A 272 -18.79 -1.93 8.96
N GLU A 273 -20.09 -1.70 8.87
CA GLU A 273 -21.01 -2.04 9.95
C GLU A 273 -21.16 -3.56 10.14
N ILE A 274 -21.01 -4.35 9.07
CA ILE A 274 -20.94 -5.80 9.19
C ILE A 274 -19.67 -6.22 9.94
N GLY A 275 -18.52 -5.58 9.68
CA GLY A 275 -17.29 -5.79 10.45
C GLY A 275 -17.50 -5.60 11.95
N HIS A 276 -18.19 -4.53 12.34
CA HIS A 276 -18.59 -4.32 13.73
C HIS A 276 -19.56 -5.39 14.27
N ALA A 277 -20.57 -5.77 13.48
CA ALA A 277 -21.51 -6.81 13.86
C ALA A 277 -20.85 -8.18 14.08
N LEU A 278 -19.74 -8.43 13.37
CA LEU A 278 -18.86 -9.59 13.50
C LEU A 278 -17.84 -9.44 14.64
N GLY A 279 -17.67 -8.25 15.21
CA GLY A 279 -16.85 -8.03 16.41
C GLY A 279 -15.56 -7.25 16.19
N LEU A 280 -15.33 -6.68 15.00
CA LEU A 280 -14.22 -5.76 14.78
C LEU A 280 -14.52 -4.39 15.41
N GLY A 281 -13.47 -3.74 15.91
CA GLY A 281 -13.48 -2.35 16.35
C GLY A 281 -13.06 -1.38 15.23
N HIS A 282 -12.84 -0.12 15.59
CA HIS A 282 -12.15 0.84 14.72
C HIS A 282 -10.63 0.72 14.92
N GLN A 283 -9.86 1.27 13.98
CA GLN A 283 -8.39 1.28 14.03
C GLN A 283 -7.81 2.34 14.99
N GLY A 284 -8.68 3.05 15.72
CA GLY A 284 -8.33 3.89 16.87
C GLY A 284 -9.52 4.08 17.80
N ASN A 285 -9.30 4.64 18.98
CA ASN A 285 -10.35 4.88 19.98
C ASN A 285 -11.23 6.11 19.65
N TYR A 286 -11.83 6.10 18.48
CA TYR A 286 -12.81 7.09 18.03
C TYR A 286 -14.15 6.43 17.74
N ASN A 287 -15.23 7.22 17.74
CA ASN A 287 -16.57 6.74 17.43
C ASN A 287 -17.47 7.92 17.00
N GLY A 288 -18.15 7.80 15.87
CA GLY A 288 -19.07 8.80 15.32
C GLY A 288 -18.40 9.97 14.58
N SER A 289 -17.24 10.44 15.04
CA SER A 289 -16.40 11.39 14.30
C SER A 289 -14.94 11.25 14.71
N ALA A 290 -14.01 11.52 13.79
CA ALA A 290 -12.59 11.51 14.04
C ALA A 290 -11.86 12.51 13.13
N SER A 291 -10.75 13.08 13.61
CA SER A 291 -9.82 13.90 12.83
C SER A 291 -8.44 13.25 12.81
N PHE A 292 -7.90 13.04 11.60
CA PHE A 292 -6.55 12.52 11.45
C PHE A 292 -5.56 13.54 12.02
N GLY A 293 -4.55 13.08 12.76
CA GLY A 293 -3.66 13.95 13.54
C GLY A 293 -4.18 14.33 14.93
N GLN A 294 -5.35 13.86 15.34
CA GLN A 294 -5.88 14.01 16.71
C GLN A 294 -6.27 12.68 17.31
N ASP A 295 -7.10 11.93 16.57
CA ASP A 295 -7.78 10.74 17.10
C ASP A 295 -7.15 9.42 16.62
N ALA A 296 -6.32 9.48 15.57
CA ALA A 296 -5.64 8.31 15.01
C ALA A 296 -4.69 7.68 16.03
N THR A 297 -4.76 6.36 16.17
CA THR A 297 -3.86 5.60 17.06
C THR A 297 -2.59 5.16 16.35
N PHE A 298 -2.66 4.90 15.05
CA PHE A 298 -1.54 4.44 14.23
C PHE A 298 -1.29 5.39 13.05
N VAL A 299 -0.02 5.57 12.66
CA VAL A 299 0.37 6.41 11.51
C VAL A 299 -0.32 5.95 10.23
N ASN A 300 -0.44 4.64 10.04
CA ASN A 300 -1.04 4.03 8.86
C ASN A 300 -2.54 3.72 9.04
N ASP A 301 -3.23 4.32 10.02
CA ASP A 301 -4.69 4.23 10.14
C ASP A 301 -5.37 4.94 8.96
N SER A 302 -5.72 4.19 7.91
CA SER A 302 -6.47 4.68 6.76
C SER A 302 -7.21 3.54 6.04
N TRP A 303 -8.14 3.92 5.15
CA TRP A 303 -8.80 3.00 4.20
C TRP A 303 -7.82 2.23 3.31
N GLN A 304 -6.54 2.63 3.24
CA GLN A 304 -5.55 1.83 2.51
C GLN A 304 -5.36 0.46 3.17
N VAL A 305 -5.31 0.40 4.51
CA VAL A 305 -5.01 -0.84 5.24
C VAL A 305 -6.22 -1.42 5.98
N SER A 306 -7.22 -0.61 6.32
CA SER A 306 -8.43 -1.05 7.01
C SER A 306 -9.67 -0.24 6.60
N LEU A 307 -10.72 -0.93 6.16
CA LEU A 307 -12.05 -0.36 5.92
C LEU A 307 -12.71 0.13 7.23
N MET A 308 -12.22 -0.34 8.38
CA MET A 308 -12.68 0.08 9.71
C MET A 308 -12.13 1.45 10.14
N SER A 309 -11.23 2.04 9.34
CA SER A 309 -10.74 3.40 9.55
C SER A 309 -11.79 4.47 9.23
N TYR A 310 -11.75 5.59 9.92
CA TYR A 310 -12.51 6.79 9.56
C TYR A 310 -11.76 7.71 8.58
N PHE A 311 -10.51 7.39 8.27
CA PHE A 311 -9.64 8.23 7.45
C PHE A 311 -9.47 7.62 6.07
N SER A 312 -9.84 8.38 5.03
CA SER A 312 -9.46 8.00 3.67
C SER A 312 -7.96 8.00 3.48
N GLN A 313 -7.52 7.40 2.38
CA GLN A 313 -6.12 7.38 1.94
C GLN A 313 -5.51 8.79 1.86
N THR A 314 -6.32 9.80 1.53
CA THR A 314 -5.89 11.20 1.38
C THR A 314 -6.11 12.06 2.62
N GLN A 315 -6.97 11.64 3.55
CA GLN A 315 -7.09 12.28 4.86
C GLN A 315 -5.92 11.91 5.78
N ASN A 316 -5.39 10.69 5.65
CA ASN A 316 -4.16 10.29 6.29
C ASN A 316 -2.94 10.77 5.48
N THR A 317 -2.28 11.82 5.93
CA THR A 317 -1.15 12.43 5.21
C THR A 317 0.16 11.63 5.26
N PHE A 318 0.22 10.55 6.06
CA PHE A 318 1.36 9.62 6.09
C PHE A 318 1.19 8.46 5.12
N THR A 319 -0.01 8.29 4.55
CA THR A 319 -0.30 7.32 3.51
C THR A 319 -0.02 7.93 2.14
N ASN A 320 0.87 7.32 1.36
CA ASN A 320 1.07 7.69 -0.04
C ASN A 320 0.25 6.77 -0.97
N ALA A 321 -1.06 7.00 -1.01
CA ALA A 321 -1.97 6.23 -1.85
C ALA A 321 -3.05 7.14 -2.47
N ALA A 322 -3.56 6.71 -3.62
CA ALA A 322 -4.68 7.36 -4.28
C ALA A 322 -5.96 7.17 -3.44
N TYR A 323 -6.86 8.16 -3.55
CA TYR A 323 -8.20 8.02 -3.00
C TYR A 323 -8.97 6.95 -3.77
N GLY A 324 -9.73 6.15 -3.06
CA GLY A 324 -10.76 5.29 -3.66
C GLY A 324 -11.59 4.61 -2.60
N LEU A 325 -12.83 4.30 -2.96
CA LEU A 325 -13.74 3.55 -2.11
C LEU A 325 -13.31 2.09 -2.04
N THR A 326 -13.35 1.51 -0.85
CA THR A 326 -12.96 0.11 -0.66
C THR A 326 -14.03 -0.80 -1.27
N MET A 327 -13.61 -1.70 -2.16
CA MET A 327 -14.49 -2.67 -2.82
C MET A 327 -14.46 -4.04 -2.14
N THR A 328 -13.39 -4.34 -1.42
CA THR A 328 -13.23 -5.56 -0.61
C THR A 328 -12.82 -5.16 0.79
N THR A 329 -12.76 -6.14 1.69
CA THR A 329 -12.02 -5.99 2.94
C THR A 329 -10.55 -5.69 2.68
N MET A 330 -9.92 -4.86 3.52
CA MET A 330 -8.52 -4.48 3.37
C MET A 330 -7.60 -5.39 4.20
N MET A 331 -6.28 -5.29 4.01
CA MET A 331 -5.32 -6.26 4.56
C MET A 331 -5.40 -6.48 6.08
N ALA A 332 -5.56 -5.42 6.88
CA ALA A 332 -5.70 -5.57 8.33
C ALA A 332 -7.05 -6.18 8.71
N ASP A 333 -8.11 -5.86 7.98
CA ASP A 333 -9.46 -6.41 8.20
C ASP A 333 -9.49 -7.91 7.95
N ILE A 334 -8.84 -8.37 6.87
CA ILE A 334 -8.72 -9.78 6.50
C ILE A 334 -8.02 -10.55 7.61
N LEU A 335 -6.87 -10.07 8.08
CA LEU A 335 -6.15 -10.73 9.16
C LEU A 335 -6.96 -10.73 10.48
N ALA A 336 -7.62 -9.61 10.80
CA ALA A 336 -8.43 -9.49 12.00
C ALA A 336 -9.63 -10.44 11.99
N ILE A 337 -10.35 -10.55 10.87
CA ILE A 337 -11.52 -11.42 10.79
C ILE A 337 -11.12 -12.90 10.78
N GLN A 338 -9.97 -13.24 10.18
CA GLN A 338 -9.41 -14.58 10.25
C GLN A 338 -8.93 -14.94 11.66
N ASN A 339 -8.45 -13.99 12.45
CA ASN A 339 -8.16 -14.22 13.87
C ASN A 339 -9.42 -14.57 14.68
N LEU A 340 -10.59 -14.03 14.30
CA LEU A 340 -11.85 -14.32 14.97
C LEU A 340 -12.52 -15.62 14.49
N TYR A 341 -12.49 -15.89 13.18
CA TYR A 341 -13.31 -16.93 12.56
C TYR A 341 -12.52 -17.99 11.77
N GLY A 342 -11.23 -17.78 11.52
CA GLY A 342 -10.42 -18.62 10.64
C GLY A 342 -10.49 -18.18 9.19
N ALA A 343 -9.51 -18.62 8.40
CA ALA A 343 -9.47 -18.45 6.95
C ALA A 343 -10.42 -19.44 6.26
N PRO A 344 -11.02 -19.08 5.10
CA PRO A 344 -11.83 -19.99 4.30
C PRO A 344 -11.07 -21.27 3.94
N ASP A 345 -11.81 -22.37 3.77
CA ASP A 345 -11.24 -23.64 3.35
C ASP A 345 -11.13 -23.75 1.81
N ALA A 346 -10.59 -24.86 1.31
CA ALA A 346 -10.40 -25.12 -0.12
C ALA A 346 -11.70 -25.28 -0.92
N SER A 347 -12.87 -25.23 -0.28
CA SER A 347 -14.17 -25.18 -0.96
C SER A 347 -14.67 -23.75 -1.21
N SER A 348 -13.94 -22.75 -0.74
CA SER A 348 -14.23 -21.34 -0.99
C SER A 348 -14.18 -21.00 -2.49
N ALA A 349 -14.72 -19.83 -2.85
CA ALA A 349 -14.69 -19.33 -4.22
C ALA A 349 -13.26 -19.14 -4.77
N THR A 350 -12.26 -19.08 -3.89
CA THR A 350 -10.83 -18.87 -4.18
C THR A 350 -10.00 -20.08 -3.75
N GLY A 351 -10.59 -21.27 -3.60
CA GLY A 351 -9.87 -22.49 -3.22
C GLY A 351 -9.22 -23.25 -4.40
N GLY A 352 -9.40 -22.76 -5.62
CA GLY A 352 -8.73 -23.26 -6.81
C GLY A 352 -8.49 -22.13 -7.79
N ASN A 353 -7.90 -22.44 -8.96
CA ASN A 353 -7.40 -21.44 -9.91
C ASN A 353 -8.40 -20.30 -10.22
N THR A 354 -7.99 -19.09 -9.90
CA THR A 354 -8.74 -17.86 -10.14
C THR A 354 -8.08 -16.96 -11.17
N ILE A 355 -8.89 -16.11 -11.81
CA ILE A 355 -8.41 -14.96 -12.57
C ILE A 355 -9.02 -13.71 -11.95
N TRP A 356 -8.15 -12.78 -11.54
CA TRP A 356 -8.47 -11.47 -11.00
C TRP A 356 -8.25 -10.44 -12.11
N GLY A 357 -9.32 -9.80 -12.60
CA GLY A 357 -9.22 -8.81 -13.69
C GLY A 357 -9.99 -9.18 -14.96
N ALA A 358 -9.42 -8.91 -16.13
CA ALA A 358 -10.15 -8.82 -17.40
C ALA A 358 -10.90 -10.08 -17.85
N ASN A 359 -10.35 -11.25 -17.55
CA ASN A 359 -10.94 -12.55 -17.88
C ASN A 359 -11.36 -13.28 -16.61
N SER A 360 -11.95 -12.57 -15.66
CA SER A 360 -12.20 -13.10 -14.32
C SER A 360 -13.02 -14.39 -14.34
N THR A 361 -12.61 -15.34 -13.50
CA THR A 361 -13.35 -16.58 -13.22
C THR A 361 -14.21 -16.46 -11.97
N LEU A 362 -14.14 -15.32 -11.27
CA LEU A 362 -14.88 -15.05 -10.05
C LEU A 362 -16.34 -14.77 -10.36
N SER A 363 -17.19 -15.03 -9.37
CA SER A 363 -18.64 -14.82 -9.48
C SER A 363 -19.13 -13.90 -8.36
N GLY A 364 -20.45 -13.77 -8.19
CA GLY A 364 -21.02 -12.84 -7.19
C GLY A 364 -20.67 -11.38 -7.50
N PHE A 365 -20.47 -10.59 -6.45
CA PHE A 365 -20.14 -9.17 -6.60
C PHE A 365 -18.79 -8.92 -7.30
N LEU A 366 -17.76 -9.74 -7.06
CA LEU A 366 -16.45 -9.58 -7.71
C LEU A 366 -16.52 -9.87 -9.22
N GLY A 367 -17.29 -10.88 -9.63
CA GLY A 367 -17.54 -11.11 -11.05
C GLY A 367 -18.18 -9.89 -11.73
N LEU A 368 -19.19 -9.29 -11.09
CA LEU A 368 -19.82 -8.06 -11.58
C LEU A 368 -18.87 -6.87 -11.61
N TYR A 369 -17.97 -6.76 -10.63
CA TYR A 369 -16.97 -5.70 -10.55
C TYR A 369 -15.94 -5.81 -11.68
N PHE A 370 -15.38 -6.99 -11.92
CA PHE A 370 -14.42 -7.18 -13.01
C PHE A 370 -15.07 -7.07 -14.40
N ASP A 371 -16.31 -7.54 -14.57
CA ASP A 371 -17.09 -7.32 -15.80
C ASP A 371 -17.35 -5.83 -16.06
N TYR A 372 -17.49 -5.02 -15.01
CA TYR A 372 -17.60 -3.57 -15.11
C TYR A 372 -16.27 -2.92 -15.52
N LEU A 373 -15.19 -3.22 -14.79
CA LEU A 373 -13.88 -2.63 -15.02
C LEU A 373 -13.32 -2.95 -16.41
N PHE A 374 -13.49 -4.19 -16.89
CA PHE A 374 -12.82 -4.66 -18.11
C PHE A 374 -13.77 -5.11 -19.21
N GLY A 375 -14.95 -5.63 -18.86
CA GLY A 375 -15.93 -6.12 -19.83
C GLY A 375 -16.86 -5.03 -20.39
N GLY A 376 -16.90 -3.84 -19.77
CA GLY A 376 -17.72 -2.70 -20.19
C GLY A 376 -19.24 -2.95 -20.17
N THR A 377 -19.71 -4.04 -19.54
CA THR A 377 -21.11 -4.49 -19.61
C THR A 377 -21.85 -4.49 -18.25
N GLY A 378 -21.22 -4.05 -17.17
CA GLY A 378 -21.79 -3.96 -15.81
C GLY A 378 -22.39 -2.61 -15.38
N GLY A 379 -22.41 -1.59 -16.26
CA GLY A 379 -22.61 -0.17 -15.89
C GLY A 379 -23.95 0.22 -15.22
N GLY A 380 -24.87 -0.71 -14.96
CA GLY A 380 -26.11 -0.42 -14.22
C GLY A 380 -25.94 -0.42 -12.70
N ASN A 381 -24.90 -1.08 -12.17
CA ASN A 381 -24.62 -1.20 -10.74
C ASN A 381 -23.51 -0.27 -10.24
N PHE A 382 -22.91 0.53 -11.13
CA PHE A 382 -21.74 1.37 -10.88
C PHE A 382 -21.99 2.78 -11.41
N VAL A 383 -21.39 3.79 -10.80
CA VAL A 383 -21.49 5.20 -11.25
C VAL A 383 -20.14 5.79 -11.69
N GLY A 384 -19.05 5.05 -11.53
CA GLY A 384 -17.71 5.45 -11.97
C GLY A 384 -16.89 6.13 -10.89
N GLU A 385 -17.09 5.80 -9.62
CA GLU A 385 -16.20 6.26 -8.55
C GLU A 385 -14.87 5.50 -8.57
N ASP A 386 -13.81 6.15 -8.10
CA ASP A 386 -12.51 5.52 -7.91
C ASP A 386 -12.61 4.45 -6.81
N THR A 387 -11.99 3.29 -7.06
CA THR A 387 -12.09 2.13 -6.18
C THR A 387 -10.72 1.55 -5.86
N VAL A 388 -10.60 0.98 -4.66
CA VAL A 388 -9.42 0.22 -4.22
C VAL A 388 -9.86 -1.15 -3.72
N PHE A 389 -8.99 -2.15 -3.82
CA PHE A 389 -9.29 -3.47 -3.31
C PHE A 389 -8.03 -4.23 -2.87
N THR A 390 -8.24 -5.28 -2.08
CA THR A 390 -7.22 -6.24 -1.68
C THR A 390 -7.64 -7.63 -2.16
N ILE A 391 -6.74 -8.31 -2.84
CA ILE A 391 -6.91 -9.71 -3.24
C ILE A 391 -6.63 -10.58 -2.03
N TYR A 392 -7.59 -11.44 -1.68
CA TYR A 392 -7.38 -12.61 -0.86
C TYR A 392 -7.73 -13.83 -1.68
N ASP A 393 -6.74 -14.70 -1.88
CA ASP A 393 -6.90 -15.99 -2.53
C ASP A 393 -6.46 -17.10 -1.56
N GLN A 394 -7.22 -18.21 -1.51
CA GLN A 394 -7.02 -19.30 -0.56
C GLN A 394 -6.04 -20.34 -1.12
N GLY A 395 -6.04 -20.52 -2.44
CA GLY A 395 -5.08 -21.36 -3.13
C GLY A 395 -5.53 -21.74 -4.53
N GLY A 396 -4.57 -22.19 -5.33
CA GLY A 396 -4.82 -22.43 -6.73
C GLY A 396 -3.53 -22.23 -7.52
N ILE A 397 -3.71 -21.93 -8.80
CA ILE A 397 -2.71 -21.26 -9.61
C ILE A 397 -3.44 -20.08 -10.21
N ASP A 398 -3.11 -18.90 -9.74
CA ASP A 398 -3.96 -17.73 -9.82
C ASP A 398 -3.30 -16.65 -10.67
N THR A 399 -4.13 -15.87 -11.37
CA THR A 399 -3.64 -14.88 -12.34
C THR A 399 -4.25 -13.50 -12.09
N ILE A 400 -3.42 -12.47 -12.04
CA ILE A 400 -3.85 -11.08 -12.19
C ILE A 400 -3.77 -10.71 -13.68
N ASP A 401 -4.92 -10.41 -14.29
CA ASP A 401 -5.02 -10.11 -15.72
C ASP A 401 -5.42 -8.64 -15.94
N LEU A 402 -4.43 -7.83 -16.30
CA LEU A 402 -4.55 -6.40 -16.57
C LEU A 402 -4.37 -6.08 -18.06
N SER A 403 -4.42 -7.10 -18.92
CA SER A 403 -4.15 -6.99 -20.36
C SER A 403 -4.91 -5.91 -21.14
N PRO A 404 -6.15 -5.50 -20.76
CA PRO A 404 -6.83 -4.44 -21.49
C PRO A 404 -6.36 -3.02 -21.12
N LEU A 405 -5.57 -2.86 -20.06
CA LEU A 405 -5.16 -1.54 -19.58
C LEU A 405 -4.10 -0.94 -20.49
N ALA A 406 -4.09 0.39 -20.58
CA ALA A 406 -3.19 1.13 -21.45
C ALA A 406 -2.26 2.08 -20.68
N GLY A 407 -2.59 2.42 -19.43
CA GLY A 407 -1.71 3.14 -18.53
C GLY A 407 -0.60 2.27 -17.95
N PRO A 408 0.43 2.89 -17.33
CA PRO A 408 1.50 2.15 -16.67
C PRO A 408 1.00 1.41 -15.42
N ILE A 409 1.52 0.21 -15.21
CA ILE A 409 1.23 -0.64 -14.06
C ILE A 409 2.51 -0.86 -13.25
N ARG A 410 2.44 -0.74 -11.92
CA ARG A 410 3.44 -1.29 -11.00
C ARG A 410 2.79 -2.39 -10.18
N LEU A 411 2.99 -3.64 -10.58
CA LEU A 411 2.43 -4.82 -9.93
C LEU A 411 3.50 -5.55 -9.13
N ASP A 412 3.20 -5.86 -7.88
CA ASP A 412 4.02 -6.66 -6.99
C ASP A 412 3.19 -7.86 -6.51
N LEU A 413 3.62 -9.08 -6.84
CA LEU A 413 2.93 -10.32 -6.49
C LEU A 413 3.28 -10.83 -5.08
N ASN A 414 4.12 -10.10 -4.33
CA ASN A 414 4.44 -10.47 -2.96
C ASN A 414 3.26 -10.15 -2.03
N PRO A 415 2.92 -11.06 -1.09
CA PRO A 415 1.88 -10.82 -0.11
C PRO A 415 2.23 -9.67 0.82
N GLY A 416 1.23 -8.91 1.26
CA GLY A 416 1.40 -7.76 2.12
C GLY A 416 1.83 -6.47 1.40
N THR A 417 1.88 -6.49 0.06
CA THR A 417 2.27 -5.35 -0.75
C THR A 417 1.07 -4.66 -1.40
N PHE A 418 1.28 -3.41 -1.83
CA PHE A 418 0.35 -2.68 -2.67
C PHE A 418 0.97 -2.41 -4.03
N SER A 419 0.10 -2.34 -5.03
CA SER A 419 0.40 -2.13 -6.43
C SER A 419 -0.29 -0.88 -6.97
N ASP A 420 0.29 -0.28 -8.00
CA ASP A 420 -0.20 0.93 -8.66
C ASP A 420 -0.78 0.58 -10.02
N ILE A 421 -1.98 1.05 -10.33
CA ILE A 421 -2.70 0.69 -11.56
C ILE A 421 -3.04 1.97 -12.32
N GLU A 422 -2.64 2.04 -13.60
CA GLU A 422 -2.82 3.22 -14.47
C GLU A 422 -2.36 4.55 -13.84
N GLY A 423 -1.32 4.50 -13.01
CA GLY A 423 -0.77 5.65 -12.27
C GLY A 423 -1.47 6.00 -10.96
N ALA A 424 -2.55 5.30 -10.57
CA ALA A 424 -3.15 5.42 -9.26
C ALA A 424 -2.35 4.63 -8.23
N LEU A 425 -1.81 5.32 -7.22
CA LEU A 425 -0.89 4.74 -6.24
C LEU A 425 -1.62 3.84 -5.23
N GLY A 426 -1.10 2.64 -4.99
CA GLY A 426 -1.50 1.77 -3.89
C GLY A 426 -2.96 1.32 -3.89
N VAL A 427 -3.56 1.13 -5.07
CA VAL A 427 -4.98 0.82 -5.25
C VAL A 427 -5.30 -0.68 -5.24
N LEU A 428 -4.29 -1.53 -5.41
CA LEU A 428 -4.41 -2.99 -5.40
C LEU A 428 -3.51 -3.60 -4.33
N GLY A 429 -4.08 -4.19 -3.28
CA GLY A 429 -3.34 -4.94 -2.26
C GLY A 429 -3.37 -6.45 -2.52
N ILE A 430 -2.37 -7.17 -2.00
CA ILE A 430 -2.41 -8.64 -1.88
C ILE A 430 -2.33 -9.00 -0.40
N ALA A 431 -3.33 -9.70 0.12
CA ALA A 431 -3.40 -10.02 1.54
C ALA A 431 -2.25 -10.94 2.00
N SER A 432 -1.95 -10.88 3.30
CA SER A 432 -1.02 -11.83 3.90
C SER A 432 -1.54 -13.27 3.75
N GLY A 433 -0.65 -14.20 3.39
CA GLY A 433 -0.99 -15.60 3.20
C GLY A 433 -1.59 -15.94 1.83
N THR A 434 -1.80 -14.96 0.96
CA THR A 434 -2.19 -15.17 -0.44
C THR A 434 -0.95 -15.33 -1.31
N VAL A 435 -0.99 -16.28 -2.24
CA VAL A 435 0.04 -16.48 -3.27
C VAL A 435 -0.65 -16.30 -4.62
N ILE A 436 -0.10 -15.43 -5.46
CA ILE A 436 -0.54 -15.24 -6.85
C ILE A 436 0.64 -15.64 -7.73
N GLU A 437 0.43 -16.63 -8.60
CA GLU A 437 1.50 -17.16 -9.44
C GLU A 437 1.70 -16.34 -10.70
N ASN A 438 0.65 -15.76 -11.27
CA ASN A 438 0.73 -15.23 -12.63
C ASN A 438 0.26 -13.79 -12.74
N ALA A 439 0.84 -13.06 -13.69
CA ALA A 439 0.45 -11.71 -14.03
C ALA A 439 0.54 -11.46 -15.54
N THR A 440 -0.43 -10.72 -16.05
CA THR A 440 -0.41 -10.15 -17.40
C THR A 440 -0.55 -8.64 -17.30
N GLY A 441 0.49 -7.91 -17.72
CA GLY A 441 0.51 -6.46 -17.88
C GLY A 441 -0.32 -6.00 -19.09
N GLY A 442 -0.32 -4.69 -19.33
CA GLY A 442 -1.14 -4.01 -20.32
C GLY A 442 -0.37 -3.65 -21.58
N SER A 443 -0.78 -2.53 -22.20
CA SER A 443 -0.04 -1.89 -23.29
C SER A 443 0.77 -0.67 -22.83
N GLY A 444 0.91 -0.49 -21.51
CA GLY A 444 1.67 0.58 -20.86
C GLY A 444 3.13 0.19 -20.69
N ASN A 445 3.95 1.08 -20.11
CA ASN A 445 5.28 0.69 -19.67
C ASN A 445 5.16 0.17 -18.24
N ASP A 446 5.23 -1.14 -18.08
CA ASP A 446 4.85 -1.79 -16.85
C ASP A 446 6.05 -2.25 -16.03
N THR A 447 5.87 -2.39 -14.73
CA THR A 447 6.82 -3.00 -13.81
C THR A 447 6.11 -4.10 -13.08
N ILE A 448 6.53 -5.35 -13.28
CA ILE A 448 5.92 -6.53 -12.67
C ILE A 448 6.98 -7.31 -11.91
N THR A 449 6.77 -7.45 -10.61
CA THR A 449 7.62 -8.24 -9.72
C THR A 449 6.87 -9.49 -9.28
N GLY A 450 7.45 -10.66 -9.55
CA GLY A 450 7.02 -11.96 -9.06
C GLY A 450 7.30 -12.15 -7.57
N ASN A 451 7.28 -13.40 -7.13
CA ASN A 451 7.45 -13.79 -5.73
C ASN A 451 8.34 -15.05 -5.61
N ASP A 452 8.21 -15.79 -4.52
CA ASP A 452 9.01 -17.01 -4.28
C ASP A 452 8.42 -18.27 -4.96
N ALA A 453 7.27 -18.15 -5.63
CA ALA A 453 6.63 -19.23 -6.37
C ALA A 453 7.07 -19.21 -7.85
N ASN A 454 6.86 -20.31 -8.56
CA ASN A 454 7.07 -20.31 -10.01
C ASN A 454 6.04 -19.40 -10.68
N ASN A 455 6.49 -18.30 -11.25
CA ASN A 455 5.62 -17.30 -11.84
C ASN A 455 5.50 -17.42 -13.37
N VAL A 456 4.33 -17.01 -13.89
CA VAL A 456 4.18 -16.69 -15.32
C VAL A 456 3.90 -15.19 -15.44
N LEU A 457 4.86 -14.46 -15.99
CA LEU A 457 4.79 -13.01 -16.13
C LEU A 457 4.79 -12.63 -17.61
N ILE A 458 3.81 -11.82 -18.03
CA ILE A 458 3.70 -11.30 -19.39
C ILE A 458 3.65 -9.78 -19.30
N GLY A 459 4.63 -9.08 -19.89
CA GLY A 459 4.69 -7.61 -19.91
C GLY A 459 3.59 -7.03 -20.81
N GLY A 460 3.58 -7.46 -22.07
CA GLY A 460 2.54 -7.10 -23.03
C GLY A 460 3.12 -6.23 -24.14
N ALA A 461 2.68 -4.99 -24.25
CA ALA A 461 3.31 -4.02 -25.15
C ALA A 461 3.77 -2.82 -24.33
N GLY A 462 4.92 -2.25 -24.64
CA GLY A 462 5.48 -1.19 -23.81
C GLY A 462 6.97 -1.38 -23.63
N PHE A 463 7.60 -0.56 -22.80
CA PHE A 463 8.94 -0.84 -22.31
C PHE A 463 8.80 -1.37 -20.88
N ASP A 464 8.79 -2.68 -20.74
CA ASP A 464 8.42 -3.35 -19.50
C ASP A 464 9.65 -3.73 -18.66
N SER A 465 9.48 -3.78 -17.35
CA SER A 465 10.46 -4.27 -16.39
C SER A 465 9.87 -5.45 -15.62
N LEU A 466 10.38 -6.64 -15.86
CA LEU A 466 9.86 -7.90 -15.34
C LEU A 466 10.91 -8.59 -14.46
N MET A 467 10.54 -8.96 -13.24
CA MET A 467 11.41 -9.67 -12.30
C MET A 467 10.70 -10.94 -11.82
N GLY A 468 11.28 -12.11 -12.08
CA GLY A 468 10.73 -13.42 -11.67
C GLY A 468 10.78 -13.60 -10.16
N GLY A 469 11.99 -13.47 -9.59
CA GLY A 469 12.19 -13.63 -8.15
C GLY A 469 12.84 -14.97 -7.86
N ALA A 470 12.18 -15.82 -7.09
CA ALA A 470 12.65 -17.17 -6.85
C ALA A 470 11.63 -18.19 -7.36
N GLY A 471 12.09 -19.32 -7.86
CA GLY A 471 11.22 -20.29 -8.52
C GLY A 471 11.65 -20.47 -9.97
N ASN A 472 11.09 -21.46 -10.66
CA ASN A 472 11.35 -21.63 -12.08
C ASN A 472 10.31 -20.84 -12.87
N ASP A 473 10.68 -19.65 -13.29
CA ASP A 473 9.75 -18.66 -13.84
C ASP A 473 9.67 -18.75 -15.36
N SER A 474 8.53 -18.30 -15.90
CA SER A 474 8.32 -18.12 -17.33
C SER A 474 7.95 -16.66 -17.59
N ILE A 475 8.86 -15.91 -18.18
CA ILE A 475 8.73 -14.45 -18.36
C ILE A 475 8.75 -14.10 -19.85
N GLU A 476 7.78 -13.31 -20.27
CA GLU A 476 7.60 -12.83 -21.63
C GLU A 476 7.54 -11.30 -21.64
N GLY A 477 8.51 -10.63 -22.27
CA GLY A 477 8.55 -9.16 -22.43
C GLY A 477 7.40 -8.69 -23.31
N GLY A 478 7.47 -9.06 -24.59
CA GLY A 478 6.39 -8.81 -25.54
C GLY A 478 6.81 -7.85 -26.64
N GLN A 479 6.10 -6.73 -26.80
CA GLN A 479 6.49 -5.70 -27.76
C GLN A 479 7.15 -4.52 -27.07
N GLY A 480 8.34 -4.15 -27.52
CA GLY A 480 9.11 -3.02 -27.02
C GLY A 480 10.43 -3.49 -26.45
N GLY A 481 11.25 -2.56 -25.94
CA GLY A 481 12.58 -2.89 -25.44
C GLY A 481 12.55 -3.18 -23.94
N ASP A 482 12.43 -4.43 -23.58
CA ASP A 482 12.08 -4.86 -22.23
C ASP A 482 13.33 -5.16 -21.39
N MET A 483 13.16 -5.07 -20.07
CA MET A 483 14.14 -5.51 -19.09
C MET A 483 13.58 -6.70 -18.33
N ILE A 484 14.24 -7.85 -18.43
CA ILE A 484 13.82 -9.11 -17.82
C ILE A 484 14.92 -9.62 -16.90
N ASP A 485 14.57 -9.98 -15.66
CA ASP A 485 15.43 -10.65 -14.70
C ASP A 485 14.74 -11.93 -14.19
N GLY A 486 15.31 -13.11 -14.50
CA GLY A 486 14.79 -14.39 -14.04
C GLY A 486 14.95 -14.60 -12.53
N GLY A 487 16.01 -14.05 -11.94
CA GLY A 487 16.29 -14.21 -10.52
C GLY A 487 16.94 -15.55 -10.18
N THR A 488 16.28 -16.42 -9.43
CA THR A 488 16.83 -17.73 -9.04
C THR A 488 15.90 -18.86 -9.43
N GLY A 489 16.41 -19.86 -10.14
CA GLY A 489 15.60 -20.95 -10.66
C GLY A 489 16.14 -21.42 -12.00
N ALA A 490 15.45 -22.35 -12.63
CA ALA A 490 15.71 -22.68 -14.03
C ALA A 490 14.62 -22.01 -14.86
N ASP A 491 14.93 -20.82 -15.36
CA ASP A 491 13.93 -19.90 -15.89
C ASP A 491 13.79 -20.00 -17.41
N ARG A 492 12.65 -19.52 -17.92
CA ARG A 492 12.34 -19.44 -19.34
C ARG A 492 12.01 -17.99 -19.68
N LEU A 493 12.95 -17.32 -20.32
CA LEU A 493 12.90 -15.89 -20.56
C LEU A 493 12.81 -15.59 -22.05
N PHE A 494 11.82 -14.80 -22.45
CA PHE A 494 11.55 -14.44 -23.84
C PHE A 494 11.43 -12.91 -23.97
N GLY A 495 12.36 -12.27 -24.70
CA GLY A 495 12.29 -10.83 -25.00
C GLY A 495 11.20 -10.50 -26.01
N ASN A 496 11.06 -11.38 -27.02
CA ASN A 496 10.17 -11.25 -28.17
C ASN A 496 10.58 -10.15 -29.15
N ALA A 497 10.01 -8.95 -29.09
CA ALA A 497 10.14 -7.97 -30.16
C ALA A 497 10.57 -6.61 -29.63
N GLY A 498 11.83 -6.24 -29.85
CA GLY A 498 12.42 -4.98 -29.47
C GLY A 498 13.89 -5.18 -29.14
N ASN A 499 14.56 -4.18 -28.58
CA ASN A 499 15.95 -4.36 -28.16
C ASN A 499 15.93 -4.65 -26.66
N ASP A 500 15.97 -5.92 -26.31
CA ASP A 500 15.72 -6.38 -24.95
C ASP A 500 17.01 -6.51 -24.15
N THR A 501 16.87 -6.47 -22.82
CA THR A 501 17.95 -6.80 -21.89
C THR A 501 17.47 -7.87 -20.93
N ILE A 502 18.06 -9.06 -21.01
CA ILE A 502 17.62 -10.23 -20.27
C ILE A 502 18.76 -10.78 -19.41
N PHE A 503 18.48 -10.99 -18.13
CA PHE A 503 19.35 -11.64 -17.16
C PHE A 503 18.72 -12.97 -16.73
N GLY A 504 19.44 -14.08 -16.95
CA GLY A 504 19.04 -15.42 -16.49
C GLY A 504 19.05 -15.52 -14.98
N GLY A 505 20.17 -15.12 -14.37
CA GLY A 505 20.32 -15.09 -12.92
C GLY A 505 21.07 -16.30 -12.39
N GLN A 506 20.44 -17.07 -11.49
CA GLN A 506 21.02 -18.29 -10.93
C GLN A 506 20.23 -19.51 -11.37
N GLY A 507 20.87 -20.44 -12.06
CA GLY A 507 20.33 -21.75 -12.40
C GLY A 507 20.53 -22.06 -13.87
N GLY A 508 19.81 -23.04 -14.40
CA GLY A 508 20.02 -23.49 -15.78
C GLY A 508 18.98 -22.86 -16.69
N ASP A 509 19.27 -21.67 -17.20
CA ASP A 509 18.25 -20.82 -17.79
C ASP A 509 18.12 -21.02 -19.30
N ARG A 510 16.92 -20.76 -19.81
CA ARG A 510 16.64 -20.70 -21.24
C ARG A 510 16.23 -19.29 -21.61
N ILE A 511 17.07 -18.63 -22.40
CA ILE A 511 16.89 -17.24 -22.84
C ILE A 511 16.70 -17.19 -24.36
N ASP A 512 15.69 -16.46 -24.82
CA ASP A 512 15.42 -16.17 -26.24
C ASP A 512 15.22 -14.66 -26.41
N GLY A 513 16.16 -13.98 -27.06
CA GLY A 513 16.10 -12.53 -27.29
C GLY A 513 14.96 -12.16 -28.24
N GLY A 514 14.89 -12.85 -29.38
CA GLY A 514 13.79 -12.71 -30.32
C GLY A 514 14.15 -11.81 -31.51
N ILE A 515 13.48 -10.67 -31.68
CA ILE A 515 13.68 -9.74 -32.78
C ILE A 515 14.19 -8.41 -32.23
N GLY A 516 15.42 -8.06 -32.57
CA GLY A 516 16.05 -6.78 -32.26
C GLY A 516 17.52 -6.97 -31.95
N ASN A 517 18.19 -5.94 -31.45
CA ASN A 517 19.58 -6.05 -31.01
C ASN A 517 19.61 -6.20 -29.50
N ASP A 518 19.71 -7.45 -29.04
CA ASP A 518 19.45 -7.80 -27.65
C ASP A 518 20.73 -7.87 -26.82
N ARG A 519 20.57 -7.76 -25.49
CA ARG A 519 21.63 -7.99 -24.51
C ARG A 519 21.20 -9.12 -23.59
N LEU A 520 21.85 -10.26 -23.75
CA LEU A 520 21.48 -11.50 -23.08
C LEU A 520 22.62 -11.95 -22.16
N PHE A 521 22.31 -12.19 -20.89
CA PHE A 521 23.25 -12.62 -19.88
C PHE A 521 22.72 -13.91 -19.23
N GLY A 522 23.43 -15.03 -19.37
CA GLY A 522 23.08 -16.29 -18.68
C GLY A 522 23.36 -16.21 -17.19
N ASN A 523 24.43 -15.51 -16.82
CA ASN A 523 24.91 -15.34 -15.46
C ASN A 523 25.48 -16.63 -14.87
N ALA A 524 24.76 -17.38 -14.04
CA ALA A 524 25.34 -18.51 -13.33
C ALA A 524 24.51 -19.78 -13.50
N GLY A 525 25.16 -20.84 -13.98
CA GLY A 525 24.60 -22.16 -14.23
C GLY A 525 24.80 -22.52 -15.70
N ASN A 526 24.20 -23.63 -16.15
CA ASN A 526 24.44 -24.10 -17.53
C ASN A 526 23.29 -23.61 -18.40
N ASP A 527 23.54 -22.54 -19.13
CA ASP A 527 22.49 -21.78 -19.80
C ASP A 527 22.34 -22.16 -21.27
N THR A 528 21.17 -21.92 -21.82
CA THR A 528 20.91 -22.00 -23.26
C THR A 528 20.34 -20.67 -23.75
N ILE A 529 21.13 -19.94 -24.54
CA ILE A 529 20.80 -18.59 -24.99
C ILE A 529 20.70 -18.55 -26.51
N PHE A 530 19.60 -17.98 -27.01
CA PHE A 530 19.35 -17.70 -28.42
C PHE A 530 19.27 -16.17 -28.59
N GLY A 531 20.15 -15.59 -29.41
CA GLY A 531 20.13 -14.18 -29.79
C GLY A 531 18.86 -13.87 -30.56
N GLY A 532 18.75 -14.43 -31.76
CA GLY A 532 17.53 -14.35 -32.56
C GLY A 532 17.78 -13.60 -33.86
N GLN A 533 17.01 -12.56 -34.13
CA GLN A 533 17.20 -11.70 -35.30
C GLN A 533 17.73 -10.34 -34.88
N GLY A 534 18.92 -9.98 -35.33
CA GLY A 534 19.55 -8.69 -35.11
C GLY A 534 21.00 -8.87 -34.68
N GLY A 535 21.68 -7.78 -34.34
CA GLY A 535 23.07 -7.83 -33.88
C GLY A 535 23.11 -7.94 -32.37
N ASP A 536 23.20 -9.16 -31.86
CA ASP A 536 23.01 -9.45 -30.45
C ASP A 536 24.32 -9.44 -29.67
N ARG A 537 24.21 -9.15 -28.37
CA ARG A 537 25.29 -9.31 -27.41
C ARG A 537 24.92 -10.39 -26.41
N ILE A 538 25.66 -11.49 -26.42
CA ILE A 538 25.42 -12.66 -25.57
C ILE A 538 26.62 -12.88 -24.64
N ASP A 539 26.36 -13.09 -23.35
CA ASP A 539 27.35 -13.46 -22.33
C ASP A 539 26.82 -14.69 -21.56
N GLY A 540 27.47 -15.85 -21.73
CA GLY A 540 27.06 -17.09 -21.05
C GLY A 540 27.27 -17.02 -19.54
N GLY A 541 28.42 -16.50 -19.11
CA GLY A 541 28.72 -16.30 -17.70
C GLY A 541 29.48 -17.47 -17.09
N ILE A 542 28.93 -18.12 -16.07
CA ILE A 542 29.57 -19.23 -15.33
C ILE A 542 28.79 -20.51 -15.58
N GLY A 543 29.38 -21.47 -16.28
CA GLY A 543 28.79 -22.78 -16.52
C GLY A 543 29.20 -23.32 -17.87
N ALA A 544 28.70 -24.50 -18.23
CA ALA A 544 28.89 -25.05 -19.57
C ALA A 544 27.70 -24.63 -20.43
N ASP A 545 27.86 -23.55 -21.18
CA ASP A 545 26.75 -22.85 -21.82
C ASP A 545 26.56 -23.25 -23.28
N ARG A 546 25.36 -23.02 -23.79
CA ARG A 546 24.98 -23.22 -25.20
C ARG A 546 24.47 -21.92 -25.78
N LEU A 547 25.30 -21.27 -26.58
CA LEU A 547 25.07 -19.92 -27.08
C LEU A 547 24.88 -19.93 -28.60
N PHE A 548 23.78 -19.37 -29.07
CA PHE A 548 23.42 -19.30 -30.48
C PHE A 548 23.14 -17.85 -30.88
N GLY A 549 23.97 -17.25 -31.73
CA GLY A 549 23.73 -15.90 -32.27
C GLY A 549 22.50 -15.85 -33.18
N ASN A 550 22.33 -16.90 -33.99
CA ASN A 550 21.29 -17.03 -35.02
C ASN A 550 21.49 -16.09 -36.20
N ALA A 551 20.78 -14.97 -36.32
CA ALA A 551 20.79 -14.16 -37.53
C ALA A 551 21.13 -12.70 -37.23
N GLY A 552 22.24 -12.23 -37.77
CA GLY A 552 22.71 -10.85 -37.66
C GLY A 552 24.18 -10.85 -37.26
N SER A 553 24.76 -9.70 -36.91
CA SER A 553 26.21 -9.65 -36.62
C SER A 553 26.43 -9.60 -35.13
N ASP A 554 26.72 -10.76 -34.56
CA ASP A 554 26.62 -11.00 -33.14
C ASP A 554 27.97 -10.87 -32.43
N THR A 555 27.91 -10.60 -31.13
CA THR A 555 29.06 -10.67 -30.24
C THR A 555 28.76 -11.60 -29.08
N ILE A 556 29.45 -12.74 -29.04
CA ILE A 556 29.20 -13.81 -28.08
C ILE A 556 30.43 -14.05 -27.21
N PHE A 557 30.22 -14.07 -25.89
CA PHE A 557 31.20 -14.42 -24.88
C PHE A 557 30.74 -15.72 -24.20
N GLY A 558 31.53 -16.79 -24.28
CA GLY A 558 31.29 -18.07 -23.60
C GLY A 558 31.28 -17.86 -22.09
N GLY A 559 32.46 -17.52 -21.56
CA GLY A 559 32.59 -17.16 -20.15
C GLY A 559 33.51 -18.13 -19.44
N GLN A 560 33.05 -18.72 -18.33
CA GLN A 560 33.78 -19.76 -17.61
C GLN A 560 33.08 -21.10 -17.81
N GLY A 561 33.76 -22.07 -18.40
CA GLY A 561 33.26 -23.43 -18.53
C GLY A 561 33.51 -23.99 -19.92
N GLY A 562 32.95 -25.15 -20.23
CA GLY A 562 33.17 -25.77 -21.54
C GLY A 562 32.02 -25.42 -22.47
N ASP A 563 32.17 -24.36 -23.26
CA ASP A 563 31.03 -23.74 -23.93
C ASP A 563 30.83 -24.26 -25.35
N PHE A 564 29.57 -24.25 -25.78
CA PHE A 564 29.19 -24.44 -27.17
C PHE A 564 28.70 -23.12 -27.74
N ILE A 565 29.38 -22.60 -28.77
CA ILE A 565 29.07 -21.33 -29.41
C ILE A 565 28.81 -21.56 -30.90
N ASP A 566 27.68 -21.08 -31.41
CA ASP A 566 27.34 -21.02 -32.84
C ASP A 566 26.95 -19.60 -33.23
N GLY A 567 27.78 -18.96 -34.06
CA GLY A 567 27.53 -17.59 -34.53
C GLY A 567 26.32 -17.47 -35.45
N GLY A 568 26.01 -18.52 -36.23
CA GLY A 568 24.87 -18.50 -37.13
C GLY A 568 25.14 -17.79 -38.47
N ILE A 569 24.34 -16.78 -38.82
CA ILE A 569 24.42 -16.05 -40.09
C ILE A 569 24.82 -14.61 -39.80
N GLY A 570 25.97 -14.17 -40.30
CA GLY A 570 26.43 -12.81 -40.06
C GLY A 570 27.93 -12.63 -40.19
N ASN A 571 28.45 -11.56 -39.60
CA ASN A 571 29.88 -11.41 -39.42
C ASN A 571 30.12 -11.31 -37.92
N ASP A 572 30.44 -12.44 -37.30
CA ASP A 572 30.29 -12.58 -35.86
C ASP A 572 31.62 -12.39 -35.13
N ARG A 573 31.52 -12.07 -33.84
CA ARG A 573 32.65 -11.98 -32.91
C ARG A 573 32.45 -12.96 -31.78
N LEU A 574 33.20 -14.05 -31.79
CA LEU A 574 33.03 -15.18 -30.89
C LEU A 574 34.25 -15.32 -29.97
N PHE A 575 34.02 -15.28 -28.67
CA PHE A 575 35.04 -15.40 -27.63
C PHE A 575 34.71 -16.57 -26.71
N GLY A 576 35.50 -17.65 -26.72
CA GLY A 576 35.33 -18.78 -25.80
C GLY A 576 35.62 -18.41 -24.34
N ASN A 577 36.58 -17.48 -24.14
CA ASN A 577 37.09 -17.07 -22.83
C ASN A 577 37.81 -18.19 -22.08
N ALA A 578 37.24 -18.85 -21.08
CA ALA A 578 37.95 -19.80 -20.24
C ALA A 578 37.27 -21.16 -20.20
N GLY A 579 38.00 -22.20 -20.60
CA GLY A 579 37.57 -23.59 -20.55
C GLY A 579 37.87 -24.31 -21.86
N ASN A 580 37.19 -25.42 -22.16
CA ASN A 580 37.47 -26.14 -23.41
C ASN A 580 36.28 -26.00 -24.34
N ASP A 581 36.38 -25.07 -25.28
CA ASP A 581 35.21 -24.59 -25.99
C ASP A 581 35.06 -25.25 -27.37
N THR A 582 33.83 -25.26 -27.87
CA THR A 582 33.52 -25.64 -29.25
C THR A 582 32.80 -24.48 -29.92
N ILE A 583 33.44 -23.87 -30.91
CA ILE A 583 33.00 -22.63 -31.55
C ILE A 583 32.83 -22.85 -33.05
N PHE A 584 31.64 -22.54 -33.57
CA PHE A 584 31.30 -22.51 -34.99
C PHE A 584 31.07 -21.07 -35.42
N GLY A 585 31.84 -20.59 -36.39
CA GLY A 585 31.65 -19.24 -36.95
C GLY A 585 30.32 -19.09 -37.69
N GLY A 586 29.94 -20.13 -38.43
CA GLY A 586 28.71 -20.12 -39.22
C GLY A 586 28.90 -19.55 -40.63
N GLN A 587 27.92 -18.81 -41.12
CA GLN A 587 27.93 -18.18 -42.43
C GLN A 587 28.39 -16.73 -42.33
N GLY A 588 29.55 -16.43 -42.90
CA GLY A 588 29.99 -15.07 -43.21
C GLY A 588 31.44 -14.85 -42.83
N GLY A 589 31.77 -13.64 -42.39
CA GLY A 589 33.13 -13.19 -42.11
C GLY A 589 33.39 -13.05 -40.63
N ASP A 590 33.75 -14.16 -39.98
CA ASP A 590 33.77 -14.25 -38.51
C ASP A 590 35.14 -14.02 -37.90
N PHE A 591 35.14 -13.50 -36.68
CA PHE A 591 36.30 -13.43 -35.80
C PHE A 591 36.08 -14.41 -34.64
N ILE A 592 37.04 -15.33 -34.45
CA ILE A 592 36.98 -16.34 -33.40
C ILE A 592 38.24 -16.28 -32.54
N ASP A 593 38.06 -16.15 -31.23
CA ASP A 593 39.09 -16.29 -30.21
C ASP A 593 38.66 -17.36 -29.20
N GLY A 594 39.35 -18.50 -29.17
CA GLY A 594 39.06 -19.59 -28.24
C GLY A 594 39.42 -19.27 -26.78
N GLY A 595 40.34 -18.34 -26.54
CA GLY A 595 40.77 -18.01 -25.18
C GLY A 595 41.66 -19.08 -24.53
N ILE A 596 41.41 -19.36 -23.26
CA ILE A 596 42.20 -20.25 -22.40
C ILE A 596 41.59 -21.65 -22.40
N GLY A 597 42.30 -22.60 -23.01
CA GLY A 597 42.07 -24.03 -22.85
C GLY A 597 42.36 -24.81 -24.13
N ASN A 598 41.66 -25.93 -24.33
CA ASN A 598 41.80 -26.76 -25.53
C ASN A 598 40.55 -26.66 -26.40
N ASP A 599 40.54 -25.66 -27.27
CA ASP A 599 39.34 -25.28 -28.01
C ASP A 599 39.27 -25.94 -29.39
N ARG A 600 38.04 -26.08 -29.89
CA ARG A 600 37.72 -26.56 -31.23
C ARG A 600 37.01 -25.48 -32.01
N LEU A 601 37.66 -24.97 -33.05
CA LEU A 601 37.17 -23.84 -33.85
C LEU A 601 36.85 -24.34 -35.27
N PHE A 602 35.65 -24.05 -35.79
CA PHE A 602 35.13 -24.55 -37.06
C PHE A 602 34.70 -23.45 -38.03
#